data_AF-A0A7W0EYG5-F1
#
_entry.id   AF-A0A7W0EYG5-F1
#
_cell.length_a   1.000
_cell.length_b   1.000
_cell.length_c   1.000
_cell.angle_alpha   90.00
_cell.angle_beta   90.00
_cell.angle_gamma   90.00
#
_symmetry.space_group_name_H-M   'P 1'
#
loop_
_entity.id
_entity.type
_entity.pdbx_description
1 polymer ?
#
loop_
_entity_poly.entity_id
_entity_poly.type
_entity_poly.pdbx_seq_one_letter_code
_entity_poly.pdbx_strand_id
1 'polypeptide(L)' 'MNINKRYIVDKNGNAKEVVIALKDYKKIEELLGLDLDKEAIKQLQRARRDRESGNKATYVDLSLI' A
#
# COMPACT_ATOMS: atom_id res chain seq x y z
N MET A 1 -9.31 -6.72 -6.83
CA MET A 1 -7.97 -7.33 -7.00
C MET A 1 -8.13 -8.84 -6.90
N ASN A 2 -7.67 -9.61 -7.88
CA ASN A 2 -7.71 -11.07 -7.82
C ASN A 2 -6.28 -11.56 -7.59
N ILE A 3 -6.02 -12.21 -6.45
CA ILE A 3 -4.70 -12.74 -6.08
C ILE A 3 -4.75 -14.24 -6.26
N ASN A 4 -3.95 -14.76 -7.20
CA ASN A 4 -3.81 -16.20 -7.33
C ASN A 4 -2.90 -16.71 -6.21
N LYS A 5 -3.44 -17.59 -5.37
CA LYS A 5 -2.76 -18.06 -4.16
C LYS A 5 -2.91 -19.57 -3.98
N ARG A 6 -1.84 -20.19 -3.51
CA ARG A 6 -1.83 -21.60 -3.12
C ARG A 6 -1.44 -21.71 -1.64
N TYR A 7 -2.28 -22.36 -0.85
CA TYR A 7 -2.00 -22.61 0.56
C TYR A 7 -1.14 -23.86 0.74
N ILE A 8 -0.20 -23.79 1.68
CA ILE A 8 0.52 -24.95 2.22
C ILE A 8 -0.09 -25.22 3.59
N VAL A 9 -0.61 -26.44 3.77
CA VAL A 9 -1.34 -26.84 4.98
C VAL A 9 -0.49 -27.72 5.89
N ASP A 10 -0.79 -27.71 7.19
CA ASP A 10 -0.19 -28.61 8.17
C ASP A 10 -0.83 -30.01 8.14
N LYS A 11 -0.43 -30.88 9.08
CA LYS A 11 -0.93 -32.26 9.20
C LYS A 11 -2.42 -32.35 9.54
N ASN A 12 -3.00 -31.29 10.10
CA ASN A 12 -4.41 -31.20 10.46
C ASN A 12 -5.23 -30.51 9.36
N GLY A 13 -4.60 -30.12 8.24
CA GLY A 13 -5.24 -29.40 7.15
C GLY A 13 -5.36 -27.89 7.36
N ASN A 14 -4.76 -27.33 8.41
CA ASN A 14 -4.80 -25.88 8.65
C ASN A 14 -3.77 -25.17 7.76
N ALA A 15 -4.16 -24.04 7.18
CA ALA A 15 -3.24 -23.22 6.38
C ALA A 15 -2.10 -22.69 7.28
N LYS A 16 -0.86 -23.01 6.90
CA LYS A 16 0.34 -22.56 7.60
C LYS A 16 1.07 -21.48 6.81
N GLU A 17 1.19 -21.67 5.49
CA GLU A 17 1.92 -20.77 4.60
C GLU A 17 1.10 -20.55 3.32
N VAL A 18 1.45 -19.50 2.56
CA VAL A 18 0.81 -19.19 1.28
C VAL A 18 1.87 -18.82 0.25
N VAL A 19 1.73 -19.38 -0.94
CA VAL A 19 2.53 -19.03 -2.12
C VAL A 19 1.70 -18.13 -3.01
N ILE A 20 2.23 -16.95 -3.30
CA ILE A 20 1.64 -15.95 -4.20
C ILE A 20 2.71 -15.40 -5.13
N ALA A 21 2.30 -14.85 -6.27
CA ALA A 21 3.21 -14.14 -7.15
C ALA A 21 3.79 -12.90 -6.45
N LEU A 22 5.08 -12.63 -6.65
CA LEU A 22 5.76 -11.48 -6.05
C LEU A 22 5.07 -10.15 -6.39
N LYS A 23 4.58 -10.02 -7.64
CA LYS A 23 3.78 -8.88 -8.08
C LYS A 23 2.55 -8.66 -7.19
N ASP A 24 1.83 -9.74 -6.88
CA ASP A 24 0.60 -9.64 -6.09
C ASP A 24 0.95 -9.32 -4.63
N TYR A 25 2.04 -9.88 -4.10
CA TYR A 25 2.58 -9.48 -2.79
C TYR A 25 2.90 -7.99 -2.72
N LYS A 26 3.67 -7.46 -3.68
CA LYS A 26 4.03 -6.04 -3.74
C LYS A 26 2.81 -5.14 -3.83
N LYS A 27 1.79 -5.56 -4.59
CA LYS A 27 0.53 -4.83 -4.68
C LYS A 27 -0.25 -4.82 -3.36
N ILE A 28 -0.18 -5.89 -2.56
CA ILE A 28 -0.76 -5.91 -1.22
C ILE A 28 0.00 -4.96 -0.29
N GLU A 29 1.34 -4.96 -0.35
CA GLU A 29 2.16 -4.04 0.45
C GLU A 29 1.78 -2.58 0.16
N GLU A 30 1.72 -2.20 -1.11
CA GLU A 30 1.34 -0.85 -1.56
C GLU A 30 -0.08 -0.46 -1.10
N LEU A 31 -1.06 -1.35 -1.30
CA LEU A 31 -2.45 -1.08 -0.90
C LEU A 31 -2.62 -0.91 0.61
N LEU A 32 -1.83 -1.63 1.40
CA LEU A 32 -1.82 -1.52 2.85
C LEU A 32 -0.88 -0.42 3.35
N GLY A 33 -0.10 0.21 2.47
CA GLY A 33 0.92 1.19 2.81
C GLY A 33 2.06 0.61 3.65
N LEU A 34 2.32 -0.69 3.57
CA LEU A 34 3.39 -1.37 4.30
C LEU A 34 4.78 -1.08 3.71
N ASP A 35 4.81 -0.63 2.47
CA ASP A 35 6.02 -0.18 1.76
C ASP A 35 6.41 1.28 2.09
N LEU A 36 5.56 2.01 2.83
CA LEU A 36 5.78 3.41 3.16
C LEU A 36 6.73 3.55 4.37
N ASP A 37 7.75 4.39 4.21
CA ASP A 37 8.59 4.81 5.33
C ASP A 37 7.91 5.91 6.19
N LYS A 38 8.53 6.22 7.33
CA LYS A 38 8.00 7.22 8.28
C LYS A 38 7.84 8.61 7.66
N GLU A 39 8.71 8.98 6.72
CA GLU A 39 8.66 10.29 6.09
C GLU A 39 7.53 10.33 5.05
N ALA A 40 7.37 9.28 4.24
CA ALA A 40 6.25 9.12 3.32
C ALA A 40 4.90 9.19 4.07
N ILE A 41 4.77 8.50 5.20
CA ILE A 41 3.57 8.56 6.05
C ILE A 41 3.30 10.00 6.52
N LYS A 42 4.33 10.71 6.98
CA LYS A 42 4.21 12.10 7.46
C LYS A 42 3.79 13.04 6.34
N GLN A 43 4.35 12.86 5.14
CA GLN A 43 4.00 13.64 3.95
C GLN A 43 2.54 13.40 3.55
N LEU A 44 2.09 12.14 3.52
CA LEU A 44 0.68 11.80 3.23
C LEU A 44 -0.28 12.42 4.24
N GLN A 45 0.05 12.36 5.53
CA GLN A 45 -0.75 12.99 6.58
C GLN A 45 -0.83 14.52 6.41
N ARG A 46 0.28 15.16 6.02
CA ARG A 46 0.31 16.61 5.74
C ARG A 46 -0.53 16.95 4.51
N ALA A 47 -0.34 16.22 3.40
CA ALA A 47 -1.10 16.41 2.17
C ALA A 47 -2.61 16.24 2.41
N ARG A 48 -3.01 15.29 3.26
CA ARG A 48 -4.40 15.13 3.68
C ARG A 48 -4.94 16.37 4.40
N ARG A 49 -4.21 16.91 5.38
CA ARG A 49 -4.62 18.13 6.11
C ARG A 49 -4.70 19.34 5.19
N ASP A 50 -3.72 19.51 4.30
CA ASP A 50 -3.71 20.60 3.33
C ASP A 50 -4.91 20.50 2.38
N ARG A 51 -5.26 19.29 1.93
CA ARG A 51 -6.45 19.05 1.10
C ARG A 51 -7.75 19.35 1.85
N GLU A 52 -7.89 18.88 3.09
CA GLU A 52 -9.09 19.09 3.92
C GLU A 52 -9.29 20.56 4.30
N SER A 53 -8.20 21.32 4.47
CA SER A 53 -8.23 22.76 4.74
C SER A 53 -8.34 23.64 3.48
N GLY A 54 -8.30 23.04 2.28
CA GLY A 54 -8.36 23.78 1.02
C GLY A 54 -7.10 24.60 0.72
N ASN A 55 -5.97 24.25 1.33
CA ASN A 55 -4.69 24.96 1.16
C ASN A 55 -4.05 24.64 -0.20
N LYS A 56 -4.50 25.34 -1.25
CA LYS A 56 -4.01 25.14 -2.63
C LYS A 56 -2.56 25.60 -2.84
N ALA A 57 -1.99 26.37 -1.92
CA ALA A 57 -0.60 26.84 -2.04
C ALA A 57 0.44 25.71 -1.94
N THR A 58 0.04 24.54 -1.42
CA THR A 58 0.92 23.37 -1.32
C THR A 58 0.74 22.39 -2.49
N TYR A 59 -0.13 22.72 -3.45
CA TYR A 59 -0.38 21.85 -4.59
C TYR A 59 0.72 22.06 -5.63
N VAL A 60 1.20 20.97 -6.21
CA VAL A 60 2.18 21.02 -7.28
C VAL A 60 1.43 20.92 -8.60
N ASP A 61 1.78 21.79 -9.55
CA ASP A 61 1.23 21.73 -10.90
C ASP A 61 1.81 20.51 -11.63
N LEU A 62 0.94 19.63 -12.10
CA LEU A 62 1.33 18.41 -12.82
C LEU A 62 1.88 18.71 -14.22
N SER A 63 1.66 19.91 -14.77
CA SER A 63 2.28 20.32 -16.03
C SER A 63 3.76 20.72 -15.90
N LEU A 64 4.26 20.84 -14.67
CA LEU A 64 5.65 21.18 -14.35
C LEU A 64 6.52 19.96 -14.00
N ILE A 65 5.96 18.74 -14.08
CA ILE A 65 6.63 17.46 -13.78
C ILE A 65 6.56 16.57 -15.02
#